data_AF-A0A1C5SFH6-F1
#
_entry.id   AF-A0A1C5SFH6-F1
#
_cell.length_a   1.000
_cell.length_b   1.000
_cell.length_c   1.000
_cell.angle_alpha   90.00
_cell.angle_beta   90.00
_cell.angle_gamma   90.00
#
_symmetry.space_group_name_H-M   'P 1'
#
loop_
_entity.id
_entity.type
_entity.pdbx_description
1 polymer ?
#
loop_
_entity_poly.entity_id
_entity_poly.type
_entity_poly.pdbx_seq_one_letter_code
_entity_poly.pdbx_strand_id
1 'polypeptide(L)'
;MKNILISFCFIMFSIGIHGQNFSSDDLSLLKKTPEVSSLYNSALHYVLLYENDVDSLTKALTYIDRAIVINPNISYSYLWKGEILFRIGKKEESLNLFSSLCEKESCTYHTLFLTGMLYEKTGFPQKALEYYDRALDKNAKLLKSAACNLKDFMSNLVIRYFIDGKMMDMDEVKSLLPDHLKSTNDKIIQTEVDNLYKNFDKDNYINNLWNHNIMEY
;
A
#
# COMPACT_ATOMS: atom_id res chain seq x y z
N MET A 1 -15.23 13.14 16.80
CA MET A 1 -15.36 12.48 15.49
C MET A 1 -14.92 13.47 14.40
N LYS A 2 -13.61 13.68 14.25
CA LYS A 2 -13.06 14.38 13.08
C LYS A 2 -12.89 13.29 12.02
N ASN A 3 -13.51 13.48 10.87
CA ASN A 3 -13.41 12.60 9.71
C ASN A 3 -11.95 12.19 9.53
N ILE A 4 -11.69 10.89 9.73
CA ILE A 4 -10.40 10.25 9.48
C ILE A 4 -10.27 10.20 7.95
N LEU A 5 -9.98 11.36 7.34
CA LEU A 5 -9.71 11.48 5.92
C LEU A 5 -8.26 11.03 5.72
N ILE A 6 -8.03 9.72 5.87
CA ILE A 6 -6.73 9.14 5.58
C ILE A 6 -6.48 9.35 4.09
N SER A 7 -5.41 10.09 3.77
CA SER A 7 -5.05 10.34 2.37
C SER A 7 -4.77 9.00 1.68
N PHE A 8 -5.05 8.91 0.38
CA PHE A 8 -4.78 7.72 -0.44
C PHE A 8 -3.28 7.36 -0.38
N CYS A 9 -2.45 8.41 -0.36
CA CYS A 9 -1.01 8.38 -0.09
C CYS A 9 -0.68 7.58 1.17
N PHE A 10 -1.46 7.78 2.23
CA PHE A 10 -1.17 7.31 3.55
C PHE A 10 -1.47 5.80 3.68
N ILE A 11 -2.52 5.32 3.01
CA ILE A 11 -2.86 3.88 2.95
C ILE A 11 -1.91 3.12 2.01
N MET A 12 -1.55 3.69 0.85
CA MET A 12 -0.46 3.18 0.00
C MET A 12 0.85 3.03 0.79
N PHE A 13 1.15 4.04 1.58
CA PHE A 13 2.36 4.14 2.39
C PHE A 13 2.36 3.20 3.59
N SER A 14 1.24 3.01 4.30
CA SER A 14 1.14 2.04 5.41
C SER A 14 1.14 0.60 4.90
N ILE A 15 0.54 0.33 3.74
CA ILE A 15 0.63 -0.97 3.05
C ILE A 15 2.06 -1.20 2.51
N GLY A 16 2.77 -0.14 2.13
CA GLY A 16 4.11 -0.17 1.53
C GLY A 16 5.31 -0.18 2.49
N ILE A 17 5.20 0.45 3.67
CA ILE A 17 6.35 0.77 4.53
C ILE A 17 6.95 -0.42 5.25
N HIS A 18 6.27 -1.55 5.36
CA HIS A 18 6.85 -2.66 6.10
C HIS A 18 8.02 -3.34 5.39
N GLY A 19 8.43 -2.94 4.18
CA GLY A 19 9.48 -3.65 3.45
C GLY A 19 9.15 -5.15 3.29
N GLN A 20 7.87 -5.49 3.43
CA GLN A 20 7.37 -6.86 3.58
C GLN A 20 6.15 -7.14 2.71
N ASN A 21 5.63 -6.16 1.95
CA ASN A 21 4.54 -6.34 0.98
C ASN A 21 4.92 -5.91 -0.45
N PHE A 22 6.21 -5.70 -0.73
CA PHE A 22 6.68 -6.14 -2.04
C PHE A 22 6.30 -7.62 -2.13
N SER A 23 5.75 -8.05 -3.27
CA SER A 23 5.67 -9.49 -3.50
C SER A 23 7.06 -10.07 -3.26
N SER A 24 7.15 -11.32 -2.81
CA SER A 24 8.44 -12.02 -2.71
C SER A 24 9.29 -11.83 -3.96
N ASP A 25 8.61 -11.73 -5.10
CA ASP A 25 9.18 -11.48 -6.41
C ASP A 25 9.76 -10.07 -6.52
N ASP A 26 8.99 -9.01 -6.21
CA ASP A 26 9.49 -7.62 -6.23
C ASP A 26 10.68 -7.43 -5.25
N LEU A 27 10.65 -8.05 -4.07
CA LEU A 27 11.80 -8.03 -3.13
C LEU A 27 13.04 -8.68 -3.75
N SER A 28 12.85 -9.83 -4.38
CA SER A 28 13.94 -10.57 -5.01
C SER A 28 14.55 -9.77 -6.17
N LEU A 29 13.71 -9.05 -6.93
CA LEU A 29 14.11 -8.19 -8.03
C LEU A 29 14.88 -6.98 -7.51
N LEU A 30 14.39 -6.30 -6.47
CA LEU A 30 15.06 -5.16 -5.85
C LEU A 30 16.44 -5.49 -5.28
N LYS A 31 16.58 -6.66 -4.64
CA LYS A 31 17.88 -7.14 -4.15
C LYS A 31 18.90 -7.32 -5.28
N LYS A 32 18.43 -7.68 -6.48
CA LYS A 32 19.26 -7.83 -7.68
C LYS A 32 19.50 -6.50 -8.41
N THR A 33 18.73 -5.46 -8.10
CA THR A 33 18.82 -4.14 -8.73
C THR A 33 18.93 -3.03 -7.68
N PRO A 34 20.05 -2.91 -6.95
CA PRO A 34 20.22 -1.93 -5.88
C PRO A 34 20.11 -0.47 -6.36
N GLU A 35 20.41 -0.21 -7.63
CA GLU A 35 20.18 1.10 -8.24
C GLU A 35 18.70 1.52 -8.18
N VAL A 36 17.77 0.60 -8.41
CA VAL A 36 16.33 0.87 -8.31
C VAL A 36 15.95 1.27 -6.88
N SER A 37 16.52 0.61 -5.87
CA SER A 37 16.30 0.98 -4.46
C SER A 37 16.79 2.40 -4.15
N SER A 38 17.92 2.82 -4.70
CA SER A 38 18.43 4.19 -4.56
C SER A 38 17.49 5.22 -5.21
N LEU A 39 16.96 4.90 -6.38
CA LEU A 39 15.97 5.75 -7.07
C LEU A 39 14.66 5.85 -6.29
N TYR A 40 14.20 4.76 -5.69
CA TYR A 40 13.02 4.79 -4.81
C TYR A 40 13.23 5.69 -3.60
N ASN A 41 14.38 5.61 -2.94
CA ASN A 41 14.68 6.49 -1.81
C ASN A 41 14.66 7.96 -2.23
N SER A 42 15.21 8.28 -3.41
CA SER A 42 15.15 9.63 -3.97
C SER A 42 13.72 10.07 -4.27
N ALA A 43 12.92 9.21 -4.91
CA ALA A 43 11.51 9.50 -5.18
C ALA A 43 10.72 9.73 -3.89
N LEU A 44 10.92 8.86 -2.89
CA LEU A 44 10.24 8.90 -1.60
C LEU A 44 10.56 10.19 -0.83
N HIS A 45 11.82 10.63 -0.85
CA HIS A 45 12.24 11.90 -0.27
C HIS A 45 11.37 13.06 -0.79
N TYR A 46 11.22 13.15 -2.12
CA TYR A 46 10.39 14.21 -2.72
C TYR A 46 8.89 14.04 -2.41
N VAL A 47 8.39 12.81 -2.51
CA VAL A 47 6.98 12.46 -2.23
C VAL A 47 6.57 12.84 -0.81
N LEU A 48 7.43 12.63 0.18
CA LEU A 48 7.09 12.82 1.60
C LEU A 48 7.25 14.25 2.08
N LEU A 49 8.34 14.91 1.69
CA LEU A 49 8.63 16.26 2.15
C LEU A 49 7.78 17.32 1.45
N TYR A 50 7.36 17.05 0.21
CA TYR A 50 6.74 18.04 -0.66
C TYR A 50 5.36 17.56 -1.12
N GLU A 51 4.41 17.51 -0.18
CA GLU A 51 3.16 16.76 -0.38
C GLU A 51 2.34 17.25 -1.59
N ASN A 52 2.31 18.56 -1.81
CA ASN A 52 1.48 19.21 -2.83
C ASN A 52 2.30 20.10 -3.78
N ASP A 53 3.63 19.98 -3.77
CA ASP A 53 4.49 20.75 -4.67
C ASP A 53 4.67 19.99 -5.99
N VAL A 54 4.05 20.50 -7.05
CA VAL A 54 4.04 19.84 -8.37
C VAL A 54 5.44 19.67 -8.92
N ASP A 55 6.35 20.63 -8.70
CA ASP A 55 7.71 20.56 -9.21
C ASP A 55 8.52 19.45 -8.54
N SER A 56 8.45 19.35 -7.21
CA SER A 56 9.09 18.28 -6.45
C SER A 56 8.51 16.90 -6.78
N LEU A 57 7.20 16.79 -6.95
CA LEU A 57 6.57 15.54 -7.33
C LEU A 57 6.88 15.14 -8.78
N THR A 58 7.06 16.11 -9.67
CA THR A 58 7.54 15.84 -11.02
C THR A 58 8.98 15.30 -10.97
N LYS A 59 9.85 15.83 -10.10
CA LYS A 59 11.17 15.22 -9.86
C LYS A 59 11.04 13.78 -9.34
N ALA A 60 10.16 13.53 -8.37
CA ALA A 60 9.89 12.17 -7.88
C ALA A 60 9.49 11.22 -9.02
N LEU A 61 8.62 11.69 -9.93
CA LEU A 61 8.20 10.93 -11.10
C LEU A 61 9.38 10.54 -11.98
N THR A 62 10.34 11.45 -12.21
CA THR A 62 11.53 11.13 -13.01
C THR A 62 12.40 10.02 -12.41
N TYR A 63 12.51 9.94 -11.08
CA TYR A 63 13.23 8.84 -10.43
C TYR A 63 12.50 7.51 -10.60
N ILE A 64 11.17 7.52 -10.49
CA ILE A 64 10.35 6.33 -10.70
C ILE A 64 10.39 5.87 -12.17
N ASP A 65 10.33 6.80 -13.13
CA ASP A 65 10.43 6.45 -14.55
C ASP A 65 11.81 5.81 -14.85
N ARG A 66 12.89 6.33 -14.28
CA ARG A 66 14.22 5.70 -14.38
C ARG A 66 14.24 4.31 -13.75
N ALA A 67 13.61 4.12 -12.59
CA ALA A 67 13.51 2.81 -11.94
C ALA A 67 12.77 1.78 -12.82
N ILE A 68 11.69 2.20 -13.49
CA ILE A 68 10.95 1.35 -14.44
C ILE A 68 11.83 0.97 -15.63
N VAL A 69 12.64 1.90 -16.16
CA VAL A 69 13.56 1.62 -17.28
C VAL A 69 14.60 0.58 -16.88
N ILE A 70 15.17 0.68 -15.69
CA ILE A 70 16.19 -0.26 -15.20
C ILE A 70 15.60 -1.65 -14.96
N ASN A 71 14.42 -1.71 -14.34
CA ASN A 71 13.74 -2.98 -14.09
C ASN A 71 12.21 -2.85 -14.24
N PRO A 72 11.69 -3.16 -15.43
CA PRO A 72 10.26 -3.01 -15.74
C PRO A 72 9.39 -4.09 -15.09
N ASN A 73 9.97 -5.09 -14.43
CA ASN A 73 9.24 -6.20 -13.82
C ASN A 73 8.85 -5.93 -12.36
N ILE A 74 9.37 -4.86 -11.76
CA ILE A 74 9.01 -4.49 -10.38
C ILE A 74 7.64 -3.81 -10.42
N SER A 75 6.62 -4.53 -9.98
CA SER A 75 5.23 -4.07 -10.02
C SER A 75 5.03 -2.81 -9.19
N TYR A 76 5.74 -2.72 -8.07
CA TYR A 76 5.74 -1.57 -7.17
C TYR A 76 6.16 -0.24 -7.83
N SER A 77 7.04 -0.27 -8.84
CA SER A 77 7.43 0.95 -9.57
C SER A 77 6.22 1.64 -10.21
N TYR A 78 5.31 0.85 -10.77
CA TYR A 78 4.12 1.37 -11.44
C TYR A 78 3.08 1.89 -10.45
N LEU A 79 3.00 1.30 -9.24
CA LEU A 79 2.15 1.82 -8.17
C LEU A 79 2.61 3.22 -7.73
N TRP A 80 3.92 3.41 -7.52
CA TRP A 80 4.48 4.73 -7.22
C TRP A 80 4.23 5.73 -8.35
N LYS A 81 4.40 5.29 -9.60
CA LYS A 81 4.12 6.14 -10.76
C LYS A 81 2.67 6.62 -10.76
N GLY A 82 1.72 5.71 -10.58
CA GLY A 82 0.30 6.04 -10.52
C GLY A 82 -0.02 7.01 -9.40
N GLU A 83 0.55 6.81 -8.21
CA GLU A 83 0.40 7.71 -7.07
C GLU A 83 0.90 9.13 -7.38
N ILE A 84 2.12 9.24 -7.89
CA ILE A 84 2.72 10.53 -8.21
C ILE A 84 1.90 11.24 -9.29
N LEU A 85 1.47 10.52 -10.34
CA LEU A 85 0.60 11.04 -11.39
C LEU A 85 -0.71 11.61 -10.80
N PHE A 86 -1.33 10.89 -9.87
CA PHE A 86 -2.56 11.37 -9.21
C PHE A 86 -2.31 12.69 -8.47
N ARG A 87 -1.20 12.78 -7.73
CA ARG A 87 -0.85 13.95 -6.91
C ARG A 87 -0.49 15.19 -7.72
N ILE A 88 0.15 15.02 -8.89
CA ILE A 88 0.40 16.13 -9.82
C ILE A 88 -0.82 16.49 -10.68
N GLY A 89 -2.00 15.94 -10.36
CA GLY A 89 -3.26 16.26 -11.03
C GLY A 89 -3.54 15.47 -12.31
N LYS A 90 -2.64 14.57 -12.72
CA LYS A 90 -2.82 13.67 -13.87
C LYS A 90 -3.67 12.45 -13.51
N LYS A 91 -4.90 12.71 -13.06
CA LYS A 91 -5.81 11.71 -12.51
C LYS A 91 -6.19 10.61 -13.52
N GLU A 92 -6.43 10.98 -14.77
CA GLU A 92 -6.80 10.04 -15.83
C GLU A 92 -5.63 9.10 -16.18
N GLU A 93 -4.42 9.64 -16.32
CA GLU A 93 -3.21 8.84 -16.55
C GLU A 93 -2.97 7.86 -15.39
N SER A 94 -3.18 8.31 -14.15
CA SER A 94 -3.10 7.47 -12.95
C SER A 94 -4.13 6.34 -12.98
N LEU A 95 -5.41 6.65 -13.22
CA LEU A 95 -6.49 5.65 -13.30
C LEU A 95 -6.24 4.61 -14.41
N ASN A 96 -5.81 5.06 -15.59
CA ASN A 96 -5.48 4.17 -16.70
C ASN A 96 -4.31 3.26 -16.35
N LEU A 97 -3.28 3.78 -15.68
CA LEU A 97 -2.16 2.97 -15.21
C LEU A 97 -2.62 1.92 -14.19
N PHE A 98 -3.33 2.32 -13.13
CA PHE A 98 -3.81 1.40 -12.10
C PHE A 98 -4.75 0.33 -12.64
N SER A 99 -5.74 0.72 -13.45
CA SER A 99 -6.64 -0.24 -14.10
C SER A 99 -5.88 -1.22 -15.00
N SER A 100 -4.88 -0.78 -15.75
CA SER A 100 -4.04 -1.68 -16.56
C SER A 100 -3.24 -2.67 -15.70
N LEU A 101 -2.79 -2.28 -14.50
CA LEU A 101 -2.11 -3.19 -13.57
C LEU A 101 -3.07 -4.25 -13.02
N CYS A 102 -4.34 -3.92 -12.85
CA CYS A 102 -5.36 -4.86 -12.39
C CYS A 102 -5.68 -5.98 -13.39
N GLU A 103 -5.38 -5.78 -14.66
CA GLU A 103 -5.63 -6.77 -15.72
C GLU A 103 -4.41 -7.67 -15.99
N LYS A 104 -3.26 -7.42 -15.34
CA LYS A 104 -2.08 -8.30 -15.42
C LYS A 104 -2.26 -9.53 -14.53
N GLU A 105 -1.61 -10.64 -14.89
CA GLU A 105 -1.57 -11.84 -14.04
C GLU A 105 -0.97 -11.54 -12.66
N SER A 106 0.03 -10.65 -12.61
CA SER A 106 0.66 -10.16 -11.38
C SER A 106 -0.22 -9.22 -10.55
N CYS A 107 -1.45 -8.94 -10.97
CA CYS A 107 -2.39 -8.12 -10.20
C CYS A 107 -2.55 -8.69 -8.79
N THR A 108 -2.34 -7.87 -7.76
CA THR A 108 -2.55 -8.27 -6.37
C THR A 108 -3.87 -7.73 -5.83
N TYR A 109 -4.36 -8.28 -4.72
CA TYR A 109 -5.51 -7.70 -4.03
C TYR A 109 -5.24 -6.26 -3.57
N HIS A 110 -3.98 -5.93 -3.24
CA HIS A 110 -3.57 -4.56 -2.95
C HIS A 110 -3.78 -3.66 -4.17
N THR A 111 -3.29 -4.05 -5.35
CA THR A 111 -3.49 -3.26 -6.58
C THR A 111 -4.97 -3.00 -6.85
N LEU A 112 -5.84 -4.00 -6.65
CA LEU A 112 -7.29 -3.85 -6.78
C LEU A 112 -7.86 -2.87 -5.77
N PHE A 113 -7.52 -3.03 -4.49
CA PHE A 113 -7.97 -2.15 -3.41
C PHE A 113 -7.59 -0.68 -3.66
N LEU A 114 -6.33 -0.45 -4.03
CA LEU A 114 -5.80 0.88 -4.32
C LEU A 114 -6.48 1.50 -5.54
N THR A 115 -6.78 0.70 -6.56
CA THR A 115 -7.53 1.15 -7.72
C THR A 115 -8.96 1.55 -7.34
N GLY A 116 -9.61 0.79 -6.44
CA GLY A 116 -10.93 1.15 -5.91
C GLY A 116 -10.92 2.50 -5.20
N MET A 117 -9.95 2.71 -4.31
CA MET A 117 -9.77 4.00 -3.63
C MET A 117 -9.54 5.16 -4.59
N LEU A 118 -8.76 4.93 -5.65
CA LEU A 118 -8.51 5.94 -6.66
C LEU A 118 -9.80 6.30 -7.42
N TYR A 119 -10.61 5.32 -7.80
CA TYR A 119 -11.92 5.56 -8.42
C TYR A 119 -12.86 6.33 -7.48
N GLU A 120 -12.89 5.99 -6.20
CA GLU A 120 -13.68 6.71 -5.19
C GLU A 120 -13.26 8.19 -5.12
N LYS A 121 -11.96 8.46 -5.00
CA LYS A 121 -11.42 9.83 -4.94
C LYS A 121 -11.57 10.64 -6.22
N THR A 122 -11.76 9.97 -7.34
CA THR A 122 -11.96 10.61 -8.64
C THR A 122 -13.43 10.75 -9.01
N GLY A 123 -14.36 10.34 -8.12
CA GLY A 123 -15.80 10.57 -8.28
C GLY A 123 -16.56 9.41 -8.93
N PHE A 124 -16.00 8.21 -8.93
CA PHE A 124 -16.60 7.00 -9.51
C PHE A 124 -16.83 5.90 -8.45
N PRO A 125 -17.71 6.13 -7.46
CA PRO A 125 -17.89 5.21 -6.34
C PRO A 125 -18.43 3.83 -6.74
N GLN A 126 -19.23 3.72 -7.80
CA GLN A 126 -19.71 2.41 -8.28
C GLN A 126 -18.56 1.54 -8.78
N LYS A 127 -17.65 2.12 -9.58
CA LYS A 127 -16.43 1.42 -10.00
C LYS A 127 -15.54 1.09 -8.80
N ALA A 128 -15.44 1.99 -7.82
CA ALA A 128 -14.67 1.73 -6.62
C ALA A 128 -15.13 0.43 -5.92
N LEU A 129 -16.45 0.27 -5.75
CA LEU A 129 -17.05 -0.95 -5.17
C LEU A 129 -16.70 -2.20 -5.98
N GLU A 130 -16.78 -2.16 -7.31
CA GLU A 130 -16.38 -3.30 -8.16
C GLU A 130 -14.92 -3.74 -7.91
N TYR A 131 -14.01 -2.76 -7.78
CA TYR A 131 -12.59 -3.04 -7.48
C TYR A 131 -12.38 -3.54 -6.05
N TYR A 132 -13.13 -3.02 -5.09
CA TYR A 132 -13.12 -3.49 -3.71
C TYR A 132 -13.61 -4.93 -3.59
N ASP A 133 -14.71 -5.28 -4.27
CA ASP A 133 -15.24 -6.64 -4.31
C ASP A 133 -14.23 -7.61 -4.94
N ARG A 134 -13.62 -7.22 -6.07
CA ARG A 134 -12.53 -7.99 -6.69
C ARG A 134 -11.34 -8.18 -5.73
N ALA A 135 -10.98 -7.16 -4.96
CA ALA A 135 -9.90 -7.24 -3.97
C ALA A 135 -10.24 -8.23 -2.85
N LEU A 136 -11.46 -8.15 -2.32
CA LEU A 136 -11.97 -9.07 -1.30
C LEU A 136 -12.02 -10.51 -1.83
N ASP A 137 -12.49 -10.75 -3.05
CA ASP A 137 -12.55 -12.07 -3.68
C ASP A 137 -11.15 -12.68 -3.89
N LYS A 138 -10.22 -11.88 -4.44
CA LYS A 138 -8.85 -12.35 -4.69
C LYS A 138 -8.14 -12.67 -3.38
N ASN A 139 -8.38 -11.89 -2.34
CA ASN A 139 -7.80 -12.13 -1.02
C ASN A 139 -8.52 -13.25 -0.24
N ALA A 140 -9.83 -13.44 -0.39
CA ALA A 140 -10.56 -14.56 0.23
C ALA A 140 -10.03 -15.92 -0.27
N LYS A 141 -9.55 -16.00 -1.51
CA LYS A 141 -8.82 -17.17 -2.03
C LYS A 141 -7.48 -17.37 -1.31
N LEU A 142 -6.76 -16.30 -0.98
CA LEU A 142 -5.52 -16.34 -0.20
C LEU A 142 -5.76 -16.81 1.24
N LEU A 143 -6.81 -16.28 1.90
CA LEU A 143 -7.16 -16.62 3.28
C LEU A 143 -7.52 -18.10 3.49
N LYS A 144 -8.06 -18.76 2.45
CA LYS A 144 -8.36 -20.20 2.48
C LYS A 144 -7.12 -21.08 2.33
N SER A 145 -5.96 -20.50 2.01
CA SER A 145 -4.71 -21.23 1.93
C SER A 145 -4.11 -21.41 3.33
N ALA A 146 -3.55 -22.60 3.60
CA ALA A 146 -2.80 -22.85 4.83
C ALA A 146 -1.52 -21.99 4.94
N ALA A 147 -1.16 -21.27 3.88
CA ALA A 147 -0.04 -20.33 3.85
C ALA A 147 -0.41 -18.92 4.34
N CYS A 148 -1.70 -18.64 4.60
CA CYS A 148 -2.15 -17.35 5.12
C CYS A 148 -1.57 -17.13 6.52
N ASN A 149 -0.71 -16.12 6.67
CA ASN A 149 -0.21 -15.69 7.98
C ASN A 149 -1.15 -14.64 8.60
N LEU A 150 -0.87 -14.25 9.85
CA LEU A 150 -1.65 -13.25 10.57
C LEU A 150 -1.70 -11.91 9.81
N LYS A 151 -0.60 -11.48 9.21
CA LYS A 151 -0.48 -10.20 8.53
C LYS A 151 -1.31 -10.12 7.24
N ASP A 152 -1.32 -11.20 6.46
CA ASP A 152 -2.20 -11.32 5.28
C ASP A 152 -3.67 -11.25 5.68
N PHE A 153 -4.03 -11.91 6.78
CA PHE A 153 -5.37 -11.85 7.36
C PHE A 153 -5.74 -10.44 7.83
N MET A 154 -4.88 -9.79 8.60
CA MET A 154 -5.12 -8.42 9.07
C MET A 154 -5.28 -7.44 7.90
N SER A 155 -4.49 -7.61 6.83
CA SER A 155 -4.61 -6.81 5.61
C SER A 155 -5.97 -7.00 4.91
N ASN A 156 -6.58 -8.19 4.98
CA ASN A 156 -7.95 -8.40 4.50
C ASN A 156 -8.97 -7.61 5.31
N LEU A 157 -8.84 -7.63 6.64
CA LEU A 157 -9.72 -6.88 7.51
C LEU A 157 -9.59 -5.39 7.25
N VAL A 158 -8.39 -4.85 6.99
CA VAL A 158 -8.23 -3.42 6.64
C VAL A 158 -9.17 -3.02 5.52
N ILE A 159 -9.29 -3.84 4.46
CA ILE A 159 -10.15 -3.55 3.31
C ILE A 159 -11.63 -3.53 3.73
N ARG A 160 -12.09 -4.54 4.48
CA ARG A 160 -13.49 -4.61 4.95
C ARG A 160 -13.86 -3.42 5.83
N TYR A 161 -13.01 -3.14 6.81
CA TYR A 161 -13.23 -2.05 7.76
C TYR A 161 -13.12 -0.66 7.11
N PHE A 162 -12.24 -0.52 6.11
CA PHE A 162 -12.15 0.68 5.29
C PHE A 162 -13.45 0.94 4.53
N ILE A 163 -14.00 -0.08 3.86
CA ILE A 163 -15.27 0.01 3.13
C ILE A 163 -16.43 0.34 4.08
N ASP A 164 -16.46 -0.30 5.25
CA ASP A 164 -17.49 -0.08 6.27
C ASP A 164 -17.32 1.26 7.01
N GLY A 165 -16.22 1.99 6.79
CA GLY A 165 -15.91 3.25 7.45
C GLY A 165 -15.75 3.13 8.97
N LYS A 166 -15.37 1.96 9.48
CA LYS A 166 -15.27 1.66 10.92
C LYS A 166 -13.83 1.27 11.31
N MET A 167 -13.46 1.49 12.57
CA MET A 167 -12.17 1.01 13.10
C MET A 167 -12.24 -0.47 13.42
N MET A 168 -11.12 -1.19 13.24
CA MET A 168 -10.95 -2.56 13.71
C MET A 168 -11.31 -2.71 15.18
N ASP A 169 -12.20 -3.67 15.42
CA ASP A 169 -12.56 -4.12 16.74
C ASP A 169 -11.85 -5.45 17.03
N MET A 170 -11.21 -5.54 18.20
CA MET A 170 -10.40 -6.71 18.55
C MET A 170 -11.23 -7.99 18.73
N ASP A 171 -12.47 -7.88 19.20
CA ASP A 171 -13.33 -9.03 19.38
C ASP A 171 -13.83 -9.55 18.03
N GLU A 172 -14.18 -8.65 17.11
CA GLU A 172 -14.49 -9.00 15.72
C GLU A 172 -13.27 -9.61 15.00
N VAL A 173 -12.06 -9.03 15.14
CA VAL A 173 -10.81 -9.59 14.59
C VAL A 173 -10.59 -11.02 15.06
N LYS A 174 -10.68 -11.28 16.37
CA LYS A 174 -10.52 -12.63 16.95
C LYS A 174 -11.59 -13.60 16.45
N SER A 175 -12.83 -13.13 16.32
CA SER A 175 -13.95 -13.98 15.85
C SER A 175 -13.78 -14.43 14.39
N LEU A 176 -13.09 -13.62 13.58
CA LEU A 176 -12.88 -13.86 12.16
C LEU A 176 -11.59 -14.64 11.86
N LEU A 177 -10.74 -14.92 12.87
CA LEU A 177 -9.48 -15.62 12.66
C LEU A 177 -9.70 -17.01 12.04
N PRO A 178 -8.93 -17.37 10.99
CA PRO A 178 -8.87 -18.73 10.48
C PRO A 178 -8.49 -19.72 11.57
N ASP A 179 -8.95 -20.97 11.46
CA ASP A 179 -8.76 -22.00 12.50
C ASP A 179 -7.29 -22.17 12.92
N HIS A 180 -6.36 -22.12 11.95
CA HIS A 180 -4.92 -22.25 12.22
C HIS A 180 -4.30 -21.03 12.92
N LEU A 181 -4.98 -19.88 12.94
CA LEU A 181 -4.55 -18.66 13.62
C LEU A 181 -5.28 -18.40 14.93
N LYS A 182 -6.34 -19.15 15.26
CA LYS A 182 -7.14 -18.96 16.50
C LYS A 182 -6.33 -19.09 17.80
N SER A 183 -5.22 -19.82 17.77
CA SER A 183 -4.31 -19.98 18.92
C SER A 183 -3.31 -18.82 19.08
N THR A 184 -3.32 -17.83 18.18
CA THR A 184 -2.44 -16.67 18.23
C THR A 184 -2.72 -15.86 19.49
N ASN A 185 -1.66 -15.49 20.21
CA ASN A 185 -1.75 -14.71 21.44
C ASN A 185 -2.35 -13.31 21.16
N ASP A 186 -3.33 -12.90 21.97
CA ASP A 186 -3.98 -11.59 21.91
C ASP A 186 -3.00 -10.41 21.85
N LYS A 187 -1.87 -10.50 22.56
CA LYS A 187 -0.81 -9.46 22.53
C LYS A 187 -0.15 -9.35 21.16
N ILE A 188 0.01 -10.46 20.45
CA ILE A 188 0.56 -10.48 19.08
C ILE A 188 -0.45 -9.86 18.12
N ILE A 189 -1.72 -10.24 18.23
CA ILE A 189 -2.80 -9.67 17.41
C ILE A 189 -2.90 -8.16 17.64
N GLN A 190 -2.91 -7.73 18.91
CA GLN A 190 -2.96 -6.32 19.29
C GLN A 190 -1.74 -5.56 18.75
N THR A 191 -0.54 -6.14 18.84
CA THR A 191 0.67 -5.52 18.28
C THR A 191 0.54 -5.33 16.77
N GLU A 192 -0.03 -6.30 16.05
CA GLU A 192 -0.23 -6.17 14.61
C GLU A 192 -1.29 -5.09 14.28
N VAL A 193 -2.40 -5.05 15.02
CA VAL A 193 -3.42 -3.99 14.91
C VAL A 193 -2.82 -2.61 15.19
N ASP A 194 -2.07 -2.48 16.29
CA ASP A 194 -1.41 -1.24 16.67
C ASP A 194 -0.36 -0.84 15.66
N ASN A 195 0.36 -1.79 15.06
CA ASN A 195 1.30 -1.51 13.98
C ASN A 195 0.57 -0.96 12.76
N LEU A 196 -0.58 -1.51 12.37
CA LEU A 196 -1.37 -0.93 11.29
C LEU A 196 -1.70 0.53 11.61
N TYR A 197 -2.21 0.83 12.80
CA TYR A 197 -2.60 2.19 13.23
C TYR A 197 -1.48 3.17 13.53
N LYS A 198 -0.37 2.73 14.09
CA LYS A 198 0.80 3.56 14.34
C LYS A 198 1.43 4.00 13.03
N ASN A 199 1.44 3.09 12.06
CA ASN A 199 1.83 3.43 10.70
C ASN A 199 0.69 4.08 9.93
N PHE A 200 -0.49 4.31 10.54
CA PHE A 200 -1.55 5.22 10.08
C PHE A 200 -1.27 6.71 10.40
N ASP A 201 -0.21 7.03 11.15
CA ASP A 201 0.17 8.38 11.57
C ASP A 201 1.41 8.92 10.83
N LYS A 202 1.21 10.00 10.06
CA LYS A 202 2.22 10.68 9.21
C LYS A 202 3.35 11.31 10.00
N ASP A 203 3.04 11.86 11.16
CA ASP A 203 4.01 12.66 11.92
C ASP A 203 5.04 11.75 12.60
N ASN A 204 4.61 10.55 13.02
CA ASN A 204 5.49 9.54 13.59
C ASN A 204 6.52 8.99 12.59
N TYR A 205 6.19 8.87 11.31
CA TYR A 205 7.14 8.37 10.31
C TYR A 205 8.24 9.39 9.98
N ILE A 206 7.88 10.67 9.74
CA ILE A 206 8.90 11.71 9.47
C ILE A 206 9.95 11.67 10.57
N ASN A 207 9.50 11.60 11.83
CA ASN A 207 10.38 11.52 12.99
C ASN A 207 11.25 10.24 13.02
N ASN A 208 10.72 9.09 12.58
CA ASN A 208 11.47 7.82 12.57
C ASN A 208 12.47 7.69 11.40
N LEU A 209 12.20 8.28 10.23
CA LEU A 209 13.12 8.31 9.10
C LEU A 209 14.42 9.06 9.44
N TRP A 210 14.31 10.16 10.20
CA TRP A 210 15.47 10.93 10.65
C TRP A 210 16.29 10.20 11.72
N ASN A 211 15.69 9.28 12.48
CA ASN A 211 16.39 8.50 13.51
C ASN A 211 17.14 7.27 12.94
N HIS A 212 16.79 6.79 11.75
CA HIS A 212 17.42 5.60 11.14
C HIS A 212 18.52 5.93 10.12
N ASN A 213 18.75 7.20 9.77
CA ASN A 213 19.81 7.61 8.83
C ASN A 213 21.14 7.99 9.52
N ILE A 214 21.40 7.48 10.74
CA ILE A 214 22.74 7.45 11.34
C ILE A 214 23.16 5.99 11.52
N MET A 215 23.31 5.26 10.41
CA MET A 215 24.19 4.09 10.37
C MET A 215 25.00 4.23 9.08
N GLU A 216 26.19 4.78 9.27
CA GLU A 216 27.29 4.86 8.33
C GLU A 216 27.49 3.54 7.58
N TYR A 217 27.61 3.59 6.26
CA TYR A 217 28.58 2.82 5.46
C TYR A 217 28.88 3.57 4.16
#